data_AF-A0A6J1GEX9-F1
#
_entry.id   AF-A0A6J1GEX9-F1
#
_cell.length_a   1.000
_cell.length_b   1.000
_cell.length_c   1.000
_cell.angle_alpha   90.00
_cell.angle_beta   90.00
_cell.angle_gamma   90.00
#
_symmetry.space_group_name_H-M   'P 1'
#
loop_
_entity.id
_entity.type
_entity.pdbx_description
1 polymer ?
#
loop_
_entity_poly.entity_id
_entity_poly.type
_entity_poly.pdbx_seq_one_letter_code
_entity_poly.pdbx_strand_id
1 'polypeptide(L)'
;MIVVLVVNYEEFGRMSLRFKEVIDSESETKIPRPLDLGRRQTLDLGNGSEIVYISKFVSSDQAWTWFDFLNQHIPWTRPTIRVFGRSVVQPRDTCYVVNPGLTTYSYSGYKPHAYTWDDFPPLKDILNAVHEALPGSSFNSLLLNRYKGGNDYVGWHSDDEKLYALNQEIASVSFGCERDFLLKKKSNKTSQRRNDEEPPAKKSKKSSVADTHSFVLKHGSLLVMKGYTQRDWMHSVPKRLKAEATRINLTFRHVSRYILNMTLHCFRGGFLTRLWMLPLRNWDCP
;
A
#
# COMPACT_ATOMS: atom_id res chain seq x y z
N MET A 1 16.54 32.00 -14.94
CA MET A 1 16.65 32.94 -16.07
C MET A 1 17.64 34.02 -15.65
N ILE A 2 18.88 33.95 -16.10
CA ILE A 2 19.88 34.98 -15.80
C ILE A 2 19.93 35.91 -17.02
N VAL A 3 19.56 37.18 -16.83
CA VAL A 3 19.72 38.22 -17.86
C VAL A 3 20.94 39.03 -17.47
N VAL A 4 22.00 38.96 -18.27
CA VAL A 4 23.21 39.76 -18.05
C VAL A 4 23.08 41.07 -18.84
N LEU A 5 23.17 42.19 -18.13
CA LEU A 5 23.17 43.52 -18.74
C LEU A 5 24.58 43.83 -19.25
N VAL A 6 24.75 44.00 -20.56
CA VAL A 6 26.01 44.44 -21.15
C VAL A 6 25.85 45.88 -21.62
N VAL A 7 26.64 46.79 -21.06
CA VAL A 7 26.67 48.21 -21.42
C VAL A 7 27.98 48.49 -22.17
N ASN A 8 27.89 48.92 -23.42
CA ASN A 8 29.03 49.39 -24.19
C ASN A 8 28.97 50.91 -24.35
N TYR A 9 30.10 51.57 -24.18
CA TYR A 9 30.29 52.98 -24.49
C TYR A 9 30.96 53.11 -25.86
N GLU A 10 30.32 53.82 -26.79
CA GLU A 10 30.98 54.31 -28.00
C GLU A 10 31.12 55.84 -27.92
N GLU A 11 32.26 56.35 -28.39
CA GLU A 11 32.57 57.78 -28.41
C GLU A 11 31.53 58.54 -29.25
N PHE A 12 31.06 59.67 -28.72
CA PHE A 12 29.90 60.48 -29.16
C PHE A 12 28.50 59.98 -28.74
N GLY A 13 28.27 59.85 -27.43
CA GLY A 13 27.11 60.47 -26.77
C GLY A 13 25.70 59.94 -27.05
N ARG A 14 25.51 58.71 -27.56
CA ARG A 14 24.20 58.03 -27.60
C ARG A 14 24.27 56.65 -26.95
N MET A 15 23.52 56.44 -25.87
CA MET A 15 23.30 55.10 -25.30
C MET A 15 22.38 54.28 -26.21
N SER A 16 22.81 53.07 -26.57
CA SER A 16 21.97 52.06 -27.23
C SER A 16 21.93 50.80 -26.37
N LEU A 17 20.75 50.42 -25.88
CA LEU A 17 20.51 49.17 -25.18
C LEU A 17 20.18 48.08 -26.20
N ARG A 18 20.97 47.00 -26.24
CA ARG A 18 20.62 45.78 -27.00
C ARG A 18 20.66 44.57 -26.09
N PHE A 19 19.57 43.82 -26.08
CA PHE A 19 19.48 42.52 -25.43
C PHE A 19 20.08 41.46 -26.36
N LYS A 20 21.03 40.68 -25.85
CA LYS A 20 21.57 39.51 -26.55
C LYS A 20 21.22 38.28 -25.72
N GLU A 21 20.41 37.38 -26.30
CA GLU A 21 20.23 36.05 -25.73
C GLU A 21 21.52 35.25 -25.96
N VAL A 22 22.13 34.81 -24.86
CA VAL A 22 23.22 33.85 -24.90
C VAL A 22 22.60 32.49 -24.64
N ILE A 23 22.54 31.65 -25.68
CA ILE A 23 22.19 30.24 -25.54
C ILE A 23 23.48 29.54 -25.13
N ASP A 24 23.59 29.23 -23.85
CA ASP A 24 24.68 28.41 -23.34
C ASP A 24 24.37 26.94 -23.59
N SER A 25 25.29 26.27 -24.28
CA SER A 25 25.21 24.86 -24.63
C SER A 25 25.80 24.01 -23.51
N GLU A 26 25.00 23.65 -22.51
CA GLU A 26 25.39 22.67 -21.50
C GLU A 26 24.26 21.69 -21.17
N SER A 27 24.61 20.40 -21.31
CA SER A 27 23.93 19.18 -20.86
C SER A 27 22.45 19.27 -20.49
N GLU A 28 21.60 18.73 -21.37
CA GLU A 28 20.24 18.31 -21.02
C GLU A 28 20.27 17.33 -19.84
N THR A 29 20.15 17.87 -18.62
CA THR A 29 19.51 17.13 -17.53
C THR A 29 18.06 16.96 -17.95
N LYS A 30 17.75 15.79 -18.51
CA LYS A 30 16.37 15.36 -18.77
C LYS A 30 15.61 15.48 -17.47
N ILE A 31 14.82 16.55 -17.33
CA ILE A 31 13.71 16.61 -16.39
C ILE A 31 12.89 15.34 -16.70
N PRO A 32 12.76 14.39 -15.75
CA PRO A 32 12.00 13.19 -16.02
C PRO A 32 10.58 13.62 -16.41
N ARG A 33 10.17 13.25 -17.62
CA ARG A 33 8.80 13.44 -18.09
C ARG A 33 7.87 12.83 -17.03
N PRO A 34 6.70 13.45 -16.75
CA PRO A 34 5.71 12.83 -15.86
C PRO A 34 5.53 11.38 -16.31
N LEU A 35 5.70 10.43 -15.38
CA LEU A 35 5.50 9.01 -15.67
C LEU A 35 4.25 8.89 -16.53
N ASP A 36 4.39 8.31 -17.73
CA ASP A 36 3.27 7.88 -18.55
C ASP A 36 2.59 6.73 -17.78
N LEU A 37 1.79 7.14 -16.79
CA LEU A 37 1.07 6.33 -15.81
C LEU A 37 0.09 5.46 -16.59
N GLY A 38 0.56 4.31 -17.07
CA GLY A 38 -0.24 3.46 -17.93
C GLY A 38 -1.60 3.20 -17.31
N ARG A 39 -2.66 3.64 -18.01
CA ARG A 39 -4.09 3.48 -17.68
C ARG A 39 -4.37 3.29 -16.19
N ARG A 40 -4.19 4.35 -15.39
CA ARG A 40 -4.73 4.44 -14.03
C ARG A 40 -6.24 4.21 -14.09
N GLN A 41 -6.75 3.32 -13.25
CA GLN A 41 -8.17 2.98 -13.13
C GLN A 41 -8.58 3.15 -11.68
N THR A 42 -9.73 3.78 -11.47
CA THR A 42 -10.35 3.88 -10.16
C THR A 42 -11.68 3.13 -10.19
N LEU A 43 -11.89 2.27 -9.21
CA LEU A 43 -13.13 1.54 -9.01
C LEU A 43 -13.73 1.94 -7.66
N ASP A 44 -14.88 2.59 -7.70
CA ASP A 44 -15.72 2.81 -6.53
C ASP A 44 -16.40 1.49 -6.14
N LEU A 45 -16.19 1.06 -4.91
CA LEU A 45 -16.78 -0.14 -4.32
C LEU A 45 -18.02 0.18 -3.46
N GLY A 46 -18.41 1.45 -3.38
CA GLY A 46 -19.47 1.95 -2.53
C GLY A 46 -19.07 2.10 -1.06
N ASN A 47 -19.91 2.80 -0.30
CA ASN A 47 -19.70 3.09 1.14
C ASN A 47 -18.35 3.74 1.46
N GLY A 48 -17.78 4.52 0.53
CA GLY A 48 -16.45 5.13 0.68
C GLY A 48 -15.29 4.13 0.61
N SER A 49 -15.49 2.95 0.01
CA SER A 49 -14.43 2.01 -0.34
C SER A 49 -14.02 2.22 -1.79
N GLU A 50 -12.73 2.23 -2.07
CA GLU A 50 -12.20 2.50 -3.42
C GLU A 50 -10.96 1.64 -3.70
N ILE A 51 -10.81 1.18 -4.94
CA ILE A 51 -9.58 0.62 -5.48
C ILE A 51 -9.01 1.57 -6.54
N VAL A 52 -7.71 1.86 -6.45
CA VAL A 52 -6.96 2.46 -7.55
C VAL A 52 -5.99 1.43 -8.11
N TYR A 53 -5.97 1.23 -9.41
CA TYR A 53 -5.04 0.33 -10.08
C TYR A 53 -4.26 1.05 -11.18
N ILE A 54 -2.94 0.96 -11.13
CA ILE A 54 -2.01 1.54 -12.11
C ILE A 54 -1.22 0.40 -12.72
N SER A 55 -1.57 0.05 -13.96
CA SER A 55 -1.05 -1.16 -14.62
C SER A 55 0.41 -1.06 -15.06
N LYS A 56 0.90 0.16 -15.33
CA LYS A 56 2.31 0.47 -15.60
C LYS A 56 2.77 1.54 -14.61
N PHE A 57 2.94 1.13 -13.36
CA PHE A 57 3.37 2.04 -12.29
C PHE A 57 4.85 2.39 -12.43
N VAL A 58 5.67 1.47 -12.94
CA VAL A 58 7.08 1.73 -13.28
C VAL A 58 7.43 1.13 -14.64
N SER A 59 8.55 1.58 -15.23
CA SER A 59 9.04 1.03 -16.49
C SER A 59 9.42 -0.44 -16.32
N SER A 60 9.35 -1.22 -17.41
CA SER A 60 9.65 -2.66 -17.36
C SER A 60 11.09 -2.93 -16.92
N ASP A 61 12.06 -2.11 -17.36
CA ASP A 61 13.47 -2.31 -17.03
C ASP A 61 13.73 -2.06 -15.53
N GLN A 62 13.11 -1.00 -14.98
CA GLN A 62 13.21 -0.69 -13.56
C GLN A 62 12.51 -1.77 -12.70
N ALA A 63 11.35 -2.25 -13.17
CA ALA A 63 10.60 -3.30 -12.50
C ALA A 63 11.40 -4.62 -12.43
N TRP A 64 12.13 -4.98 -13.48
CA TRP A 64 13.04 -6.15 -13.46
C TRP A 64 14.25 -5.91 -12.58
N THR A 65 14.86 -4.73 -12.65
CA THR A 65 16.00 -4.36 -11.78
C THR A 65 15.63 -4.52 -10.30
N TRP A 66 14.47 -4.01 -9.89
CA TRP A 66 13.97 -4.18 -8.53
C TRP A 66 13.59 -5.63 -8.23
N PHE A 67 12.93 -6.34 -9.15
CA PHE A 67 12.59 -7.74 -8.97
C PHE A 67 13.82 -8.61 -8.68
N ASP A 68 14.88 -8.47 -9.47
CA ASP A 68 16.09 -9.28 -9.35
C ASP A 68 16.78 -9.03 -8.02
N PHE A 69 16.93 -7.76 -7.63
CA PHE A 69 17.47 -7.41 -6.32
C PHE A 69 16.66 -8.04 -5.19
N LEU A 70 15.34 -7.86 -5.20
CA LEU A 70 14.46 -8.36 -4.14
C LEU A 70 14.46 -9.89 -4.06
N ASN A 71 14.52 -10.56 -5.21
CA ASN A 71 14.51 -12.01 -5.23
C ASN A 71 15.81 -12.62 -4.69
N GLN A 72 16.95 -11.95 -4.92
CA GLN A 72 18.28 -12.42 -4.54
C GLN A 72 18.70 -12.02 -3.13
N HIS A 73 18.39 -10.79 -2.70
CA HIS A 73 18.97 -10.21 -1.48
C HIS A 73 18.04 -10.16 -0.27
N ILE A 74 16.71 -10.27 -0.46
CA ILE A 74 15.79 -10.30 0.69
C ILE A 74 15.93 -11.64 1.44
N PRO A 75 16.08 -11.62 2.78
CA PRO A 75 16.14 -12.81 3.61
C PRO A 75 14.73 -13.39 3.81
N TRP A 76 14.24 -14.07 2.77
CA TRP A 76 12.90 -14.65 2.75
C TRP A 76 12.74 -15.75 3.81
N THR A 77 11.69 -15.66 4.62
CA THR A 77 11.32 -16.70 5.59
C THR A 77 9.93 -17.24 5.29
N ARG A 78 9.69 -18.53 5.56
CA ARG A 78 8.37 -19.15 5.42
C ARG A 78 7.85 -19.57 6.80
N PRO A 79 7.20 -18.66 7.55
CA PRO A 79 6.89 -18.91 8.95
C PRO A 79 5.70 -19.87 9.12
N THR A 80 5.64 -20.49 10.29
CA THR A 80 4.46 -21.22 10.77
C THR A 80 3.61 -20.28 11.61
N ILE A 81 2.35 -20.09 11.22
CA ILE A 81 1.38 -19.22 11.89
C ILE A 81 0.25 -20.02 12.52
N ARG A 82 -0.45 -19.46 13.52
CA ARG A 82 -1.64 -20.09 14.11
C ARG A 82 -2.92 -19.56 13.44
N VAL A 83 -3.64 -20.44 12.77
CA VAL A 83 -4.92 -20.12 12.11
C VAL A 83 -5.98 -21.07 12.66
N PHE A 84 -7.06 -20.53 13.24
CA PHE A 84 -8.13 -21.31 13.89
C PHE A 84 -7.61 -22.38 14.89
N GLY A 85 -6.60 -22.02 15.69
CA GLY A 85 -5.99 -22.90 16.68
C GLY A 85 -5.01 -23.95 16.13
N ARG A 86 -4.82 -24.03 14.80
CA ARG A 86 -3.90 -24.95 14.16
C ARG A 86 -2.63 -24.23 13.67
N SER A 87 -1.48 -24.86 13.84
CA SER A 87 -0.21 -24.39 13.28
C SER A 87 -0.15 -24.74 11.78
N VAL A 88 -0.03 -23.73 10.93
CA VAL A 88 0.00 -23.88 9.47
C VAL A 88 1.20 -23.13 8.91
N VAL A 89 2.01 -23.81 8.10
CA VAL A 89 3.10 -23.17 7.35
C VAL A 89 2.50 -22.24 6.33
N GLN A 90 2.99 -21.00 6.27
CA GLN A 90 2.50 -20.05 5.30
C GLN A 90 2.76 -20.54 3.87
N PRO A 91 1.75 -20.46 2.98
CA PRO A 91 1.91 -20.85 1.58
C PRO A 91 2.54 -19.73 0.75
N ARG A 92 3.56 -19.05 1.30
CA ARG A 92 4.39 -18.00 0.67
C ARG A 92 5.53 -17.62 1.60
N ASP A 93 6.61 -17.08 1.05
CA ASP A 93 7.67 -16.50 1.88
C ASP A 93 7.33 -15.04 2.21
N THR A 94 7.82 -14.56 3.33
CA THR A 94 7.62 -13.18 3.80
C THR A 94 8.91 -12.58 4.36
N CYS A 95 8.95 -11.25 4.33
CA CYS A 95 9.93 -10.40 5.00
C CYS A 95 9.21 -9.12 5.45
N TYR A 96 9.58 -8.57 6.60
CA TYR A 96 8.92 -7.41 7.18
C TYR A 96 9.92 -6.27 7.39
N VAL A 97 9.60 -5.10 6.86
CA VAL A 97 10.42 -3.88 6.90
C VAL A 97 9.61 -2.77 7.55
N VAL A 98 10.24 -1.96 8.40
CA VAL A 98 9.53 -1.02 9.27
C VAL A 98 10.42 0.19 9.61
N ASN A 99 9.81 1.35 9.85
CA ASN A 99 10.54 2.52 10.37
C ASN A 99 11.15 2.23 11.76
N PRO A 100 12.36 2.73 12.04
CA PRO A 100 12.96 2.65 13.37
C PRO A 100 12.00 3.13 14.48
N GLY A 101 11.98 2.40 15.59
CA GLY A 101 11.16 2.73 16.77
C GLY A 101 9.71 2.24 16.73
N LEU A 102 9.26 1.59 15.65
CA LEU A 102 8.01 0.82 15.67
C LEU A 102 8.33 -0.62 16.12
N THR A 103 7.91 -1.00 17.32
CA THR A 103 8.18 -2.35 17.86
C THR A 103 7.03 -3.32 17.60
N THR A 104 7.43 -4.54 17.24
CA THR A 104 6.69 -5.81 17.16
C THR A 104 5.29 -5.77 16.52
N TYR A 105 5.25 -5.72 15.19
CA TYR A 105 4.11 -6.27 14.44
C TYR A 105 3.92 -7.74 14.83
N SER A 106 2.69 -8.14 15.15
CA SER A 106 2.35 -9.52 15.50
C SER A 106 1.02 -9.86 14.90
N TYR A 107 0.98 -10.87 14.04
CA TYR A 107 -0.25 -11.34 13.41
C TYR A 107 -0.35 -12.85 13.58
N SER A 108 -1.56 -13.35 13.88
CA SER A 108 -1.81 -14.79 14.03
C SER A 108 -0.83 -15.50 14.99
N GLY A 109 -0.36 -14.79 16.02
CA GLY A 109 0.60 -15.29 17.02
C GLY A 109 2.06 -15.35 16.57
N TYR A 110 2.37 -14.89 15.35
CA TYR A 110 3.73 -14.82 14.80
C TYR A 110 4.28 -13.41 14.86
N LYS A 111 5.54 -13.28 15.31
CA LYS A 111 6.30 -12.04 15.38
C LYS A 111 7.43 -12.10 14.34
N PRO A 112 7.28 -11.48 13.16
CA PRO A 112 8.37 -11.42 12.19
C PRO A 112 9.57 -10.66 12.72
N HIS A 113 10.76 -11.03 12.25
CA HIS A 113 11.92 -10.17 12.35
C HIS A 113 11.66 -8.89 11.55
N ALA A 114 11.92 -7.75 12.17
CA ALA A 114 11.67 -6.43 11.62
C ALA A 114 12.98 -5.84 11.11
N TYR A 115 13.13 -5.81 9.79
CA TYR A 115 14.22 -5.10 9.10
C TYR A 115 13.88 -3.61 8.97
N THR A 116 14.89 -2.82 8.63
CA THR A 116 14.78 -1.39 8.37
C THR A 116 14.92 -1.09 6.88
N TRP A 117 14.54 0.12 6.47
CA TRP A 117 14.69 0.55 5.07
C TRP A 117 16.16 0.68 4.64
N ASP A 118 17.07 0.86 5.58
CA ASP A 118 18.52 0.94 5.32
C ASP A 118 19.12 -0.42 4.93
N ASP A 119 18.51 -1.51 5.39
CA ASP A 119 18.96 -2.88 5.06
C ASP A 119 18.79 -3.21 3.57
N PHE A 120 17.83 -2.56 2.90
CA PHE A 120 17.46 -2.84 1.50
C PHE A 120 17.21 -1.54 0.72
N PRO A 121 18.27 -0.87 0.21
CA PRO A 121 18.17 0.45 -0.41
C PRO A 121 17.09 0.58 -1.51
N PRO A 122 16.90 -0.40 -2.43
CA PRO A 122 15.85 -0.29 -3.45
C PRO A 122 14.42 -0.18 -2.90
N LEU A 123 14.16 -0.60 -1.65
CA LEU A 123 12.85 -0.43 -1.03
C LEU A 123 12.52 1.04 -0.76
N LYS A 124 13.53 1.89 -0.53
CA LYS A 124 13.34 3.34 -0.40
C LYS A 124 12.96 3.96 -1.74
N ASP A 125 13.60 3.54 -2.83
CA ASP A 125 13.28 4.03 -4.17
C ASP A 125 11.85 3.66 -4.57
N ILE A 126 11.43 2.42 -4.27
CA ILE A 126 10.05 1.97 -4.51
C ILE A 126 9.07 2.78 -3.64
N LEU A 127 9.40 3.01 -2.36
CA LEU A 127 8.56 3.82 -1.47
C LEU A 127 8.42 5.25 -1.98
N ASN A 128 9.50 5.87 -2.46
CA ASN A 128 9.48 7.21 -3.04
C ASN A 128 8.57 7.25 -4.28
N ALA A 129 8.70 6.29 -5.19
CA ALA A 129 7.83 6.18 -6.35
C ALA A 129 6.35 6.00 -5.95
N VAL A 130 6.07 5.26 -4.88
CA VAL A 130 4.70 5.11 -4.34
C VAL A 130 4.18 6.45 -3.81
N HIS A 131 4.99 7.22 -3.10
CA HIS A 131 4.61 8.55 -2.61
C HIS A 131 4.38 9.55 -3.75
N GLU A 132 5.16 9.49 -4.83
CA GLU A 132 4.94 10.30 -6.03
C GLU A 132 3.60 9.95 -6.70
N ALA A 133 3.25 8.66 -6.79
CA ALA A 133 1.96 8.23 -7.37
C ALA A 133 0.75 8.48 -6.45
N LEU A 134 0.99 8.62 -5.14
CA LEU A 134 -0.01 8.84 -4.10
C LEU A 134 0.40 10.03 -3.20
N PRO A 135 0.34 11.28 -3.71
CA PRO A 135 0.69 12.45 -2.91
C PRO A 135 -0.16 12.53 -1.63
N GLY A 136 0.48 12.83 -0.50
CA GLY A 136 -0.17 12.90 0.82
C GLY A 136 -0.33 11.54 1.53
N SER A 137 0.01 10.43 0.87
CA SER A 137 0.10 9.12 1.53
C SER A 137 1.25 9.08 2.53
N SER A 138 1.12 8.24 3.55
CA SER A 138 2.17 7.98 4.54
C SER A 138 2.25 6.48 4.78
N PHE A 139 3.44 5.92 4.66
CA PHE A 139 3.69 4.50 4.93
C PHE A 139 4.93 4.38 5.82
N ASN A 140 4.85 3.53 6.84
CA ASN A 140 5.92 3.33 7.82
C ASN A 140 6.24 1.84 8.07
N SER A 141 5.58 0.97 7.30
CA SER A 141 5.61 -0.48 7.41
C SER A 141 5.44 -1.08 6.02
N LEU A 142 6.15 -2.17 5.76
CA LEU A 142 6.14 -2.89 4.51
C LEU A 142 6.18 -4.40 4.79
N LEU A 143 5.17 -5.11 4.29
CA LEU A 143 5.17 -6.57 4.24
C LEU A 143 5.47 -7.04 2.83
N LEU A 144 6.62 -7.69 2.66
CA LEU A 144 6.99 -8.36 1.42
C LEU A 144 6.44 -9.78 1.41
N ASN A 145 5.91 -10.21 0.26
CA ASN A 145 5.39 -11.55 0.04
C ASN A 145 5.99 -12.11 -1.25
N ARG A 146 6.65 -13.26 -1.19
CA ARG A 146 7.16 -13.99 -2.37
C ARG A 146 6.39 -15.28 -2.57
N TYR A 147 5.80 -15.40 -3.76
CA TYR A 147 5.10 -16.58 -4.24
C TYR A 147 6.02 -17.27 -5.24
N LYS A 148 6.52 -18.47 -4.91
CA LYS A 148 7.46 -19.22 -5.75
C LYS A 148 6.81 -19.80 -7.01
N GLY A 149 5.48 -19.89 -7.01
CA GLY A 149 4.70 -20.37 -8.15
C GLY A 149 3.21 -20.51 -7.81
N GLY A 150 2.53 -21.33 -8.58
CA GLY A 150 1.07 -21.45 -8.60
C GLY A 150 0.42 -22.05 -7.36
N ASN A 151 1.21 -22.79 -6.58
CA ASN A 151 0.79 -23.43 -5.34
C ASN A 151 0.82 -22.49 -4.14
N ASP A 152 1.62 -21.43 -4.20
CA ASP A 152 1.68 -20.40 -3.17
C ASP A 152 0.46 -19.46 -3.31
N TYR A 153 -0.15 -19.04 -2.20
CA TYR A 153 -1.40 -18.28 -2.21
C TYR A 153 -1.57 -17.42 -0.95
N VAL A 154 -2.58 -16.57 -0.93
CA VAL A 154 -3.14 -16.03 0.31
C VAL A 154 -4.66 -16.19 0.26
N GLY A 155 -5.21 -16.80 1.31
CA GLY A 155 -6.65 -17.03 1.42
C GLY A 155 -7.44 -15.73 1.59
N TRP A 156 -8.76 -15.84 1.61
CA TRP A 156 -9.63 -14.69 1.87
C TRP A 156 -9.35 -14.08 3.24
N HIS A 157 -8.97 -12.81 3.26
CA HIS A 157 -8.73 -12.03 4.48
C HIS A 157 -9.00 -10.54 4.22
N SER A 158 -8.96 -9.75 5.28
CA SER A 158 -8.89 -8.29 5.22
C SER A 158 -7.73 -7.84 6.08
N ASP A 159 -7.14 -6.70 5.74
CA ASP A 159 -6.07 -6.11 6.55
C ASP A 159 -6.68 -5.26 7.68
N ASP A 160 -7.48 -5.88 8.55
CA ASP A 160 -8.25 -5.23 9.62
C ASP A 160 -7.62 -5.41 11.02
N GLU A 161 -6.30 -5.59 11.06
CA GLU A 161 -5.59 -5.65 12.34
C GLU A 161 -5.74 -4.34 13.11
N LYS A 162 -5.92 -4.46 14.44
CA LYS A 162 -6.14 -3.31 15.31
C LYS A 162 -5.05 -2.26 15.19
N LEU A 163 -3.81 -2.66 14.87
CA LEU A 163 -2.64 -1.78 14.75
C LEU A 163 -2.75 -0.72 13.64
N TYR A 164 -3.71 -0.88 12.73
CA TYR A 164 -3.89 -0.03 11.56
C TYR A 164 -4.85 1.13 11.85
N ALA A 165 -4.56 2.28 11.22
CA ALA A 165 -5.40 3.47 11.38
C ALA A 165 -6.80 3.24 10.78
N LEU A 166 -7.81 3.93 11.31
CA LEU A 166 -9.12 3.99 10.67
C LEU A 166 -8.95 4.53 9.23
N ASN A 167 -9.56 3.86 8.26
CA ASN A 167 -9.53 4.20 6.84
C ASN A 167 -8.12 4.17 6.20
N GLN A 168 -7.25 3.28 6.70
CA GLN A 168 -5.89 3.19 6.19
C GLN A 168 -5.84 2.91 4.69
N GLU A 169 -5.05 3.73 4.00
CA GLU A 169 -4.60 3.48 2.64
C GLU A 169 -3.54 2.36 2.65
N ILE A 170 -3.71 1.37 1.78
CA ILE A 170 -2.75 0.28 1.59
C ILE A 170 -2.32 0.28 0.13
N ALA A 171 -1.02 0.43 -0.13
CA ALA A 171 -0.45 0.35 -1.46
C ALA A 171 0.23 -1.02 -1.67
N SER A 172 -0.04 -1.67 -2.80
CA SER A 172 0.44 -3.00 -3.16
C SER A 172 1.15 -2.93 -4.51
N VAL A 173 2.48 -3.05 -4.50
CA VAL A 173 3.31 -3.08 -5.71
C VAL A 173 3.65 -4.53 -6.06
N SER A 174 3.51 -4.91 -7.32
CA SER A 174 3.71 -6.29 -7.79
C SER A 174 4.83 -6.39 -8.83
N PHE A 175 5.68 -7.41 -8.69
CA PHE A 175 6.79 -7.73 -9.61
C PHE A 175 6.81 -9.23 -9.96
N GLY A 176 7.45 -9.59 -11.08
CA GLY A 176 7.48 -10.95 -11.61
C GLY A 176 6.15 -11.42 -12.20
N CYS A 177 5.84 -12.70 -12.00
CA CYS A 177 4.68 -13.38 -12.57
C CYS A 177 3.35 -12.71 -12.22
N GLU A 178 2.48 -12.54 -13.21
CA GLU A 178 1.15 -11.99 -12.99
C GLU A 178 0.28 -12.94 -12.15
N ARG A 179 -0.56 -12.37 -11.29
CA ARG A 179 -1.51 -13.14 -10.46
C ARG A 179 -2.83 -12.41 -10.32
N ASP A 180 -3.89 -13.20 -10.27
CA ASP A 180 -5.22 -12.69 -9.92
C ASP A 180 -5.24 -12.23 -8.47
N PHE A 181 -5.73 -11.01 -8.28
CA PHE A 181 -6.17 -10.48 -7.00
C PHE A 181 -7.69 -10.45 -7.03
N LEU A 182 -8.30 -11.22 -6.14
CA LEU A 182 -9.75 -11.32 -6.04
C LEU A 182 -10.22 -10.51 -4.85
N LEU A 183 -11.31 -9.76 -5.04
CA LEU A 183 -11.96 -8.98 -4.02
C LEU A 183 -13.43 -9.43 -3.91
N LYS A 184 -13.95 -9.58 -2.69
CA LYS A 184 -15.36 -9.91 -2.45
C LYS A 184 -15.92 -9.14 -1.26
N LYS A 185 -17.17 -8.75 -1.32
CA LYS A 185 -17.85 -8.05 -0.23
C LYS A 185 -18.04 -8.99 0.95
N LYS A 186 -17.82 -8.49 2.18
CA LYS A 186 -18.15 -9.23 3.40
C LYS A 186 -19.67 -9.39 3.48
N SER A 187 -20.14 -10.58 3.83
CA SER A 187 -21.56 -10.77 4.09
C SER A 187 -21.92 -10.06 5.39
N ASN A 188 -22.79 -9.05 5.34
CA ASN A 188 -23.40 -8.52 6.55
C ASN A 188 -24.29 -9.63 7.13
N LYS A 189 -23.79 -10.31 8.16
CA LYS A 189 -24.66 -11.03 9.08
C LYS A 189 -25.30 -9.98 9.98
N THR A 190 -26.21 -9.18 9.43
CA THR A 190 -27.22 -8.56 10.29
C THR A 190 -27.93 -9.73 10.94
N SER A 191 -27.77 -9.86 12.24
CA SER A 191 -28.53 -10.75 13.09
C SER A 191 -29.99 -10.45 12.83
N GLN A 192 -30.60 -11.15 11.88
CA GLN A 192 -32.03 -11.33 11.85
C GLN A 192 -32.32 -12.10 13.15
N ARG A 193 -32.49 -11.37 14.26
CA ARG A 193 -33.42 -11.76 15.31
C ARG A 193 -34.77 -11.84 14.59
N ARG A 194 -35.02 -12.98 13.97
CA ARG A 194 -36.36 -13.35 13.55
C ARG A 194 -37.10 -13.58 14.86
N ASN A 195 -38.16 -12.81 15.07
CA ASN A 195 -39.25 -13.32 15.87
C ASN A 195 -39.67 -14.64 15.20
N ASP A 196 -39.73 -15.70 16.01
CA ASP A 196 -40.23 -17.00 15.60
C ASP A 196 -41.67 -16.83 15.09
N GLU A 197 -41.91 -17.14 13.81
CA GLU A 197 -43.18 -17.55 13.17
C GLU A 197 -43.14 -17.23 11.66
N GLU A 198 -42.31 -17.95 10.89
CA GLU A 198 -42.63 -18.27 9.48
C GLU A 198 -41.68 -19.34 8.92
N PRO A 199 -42.14 -20.24 8.02
CA PRO A 199 -41.36 -21.38 7.55
C PRO A 199 -40.15 -20.95 6.69
N PRO A 200 -39.09 -21.76 6.63
CA PRO A 200 -37.85 -21.37 5.97
C PRO A 200 -37.99 -21.41 4.45
N ALA A 201 -38.26 -20.26 3.83
CA ALA A 201 -38.05 -20.06 2.40
C ALA A 201 -36.55 -20.29 2.07
N LYS A 202 -36.29 -21.18 1.10
CA LYS A 202 -34.97 -21.59 0.61
C LYS A 202 -34.08 -20.37 0.37
N LYS A 203 -33.03 -20.20 1.19
CA LYS A 203 -32.01 -19.16 1.02
C LYS A 203 -31.26 -19.38 -0.30
N SER A 204 -31.58 -18.59 -1.31
CA SER A 204 -30.78 -18.43 -2.52
C SER A 204 -29.45 -17.76 -2.17
N LYS A 205 -28.41 -18.56 -1.86
CA LYS A 205 -27.02 -18.10 -1.84
C LYS A 205 -26.55 -17.89 -3.29
N LYS A 206 -26.99 -16.82 -3.93
CA LYS A 206 -26.37 -16.33 -5.16
C LYS A 206 -25.75 -14.99 -4.79
N SER A 207 -24.46 -14.97 -4.45
CA SER A 207 -23.73 -13.71 -4.37
C SER A 207 -23.87 -13.05 -5.74
N SER A 208 -24.42 -11.85 -5.78
CA SER A 208 -24.59 -11.16 -7.05
C SER A 208 -23.19 -10.92 -7.65
N VAL A 209 -23.08 -10.89 -8.98
CA VAL A 209 -21.82 -10.55 -9.67
C VAL A 209 -21.30 -9.17 -9.24
N ALA A 210 -22.19 -8.30 -8.74
CA ALA A 210 -21.86 -6.99 -8.17
C ALA A 210 -21.08 -7.04 -6.84
N ASP A 211 -20.94 -8.20 -6.19
CA ASP A 211 -20.26 -8.34 -4.90
C ASP A 211 -18.83 -8.91 -5.01
N THR A 212 -18.29 -9.05 -6.22
CA THR A 212 -16.94 -9.57 -6.47
C THR A 212 -16.22 -8.84 -7.60
N HIS A 213 -14.93 -8.58 -7.41
CA HIS A 213 -14.05 -7.99 -8.43
C HIS A 213 -12.77 -8.80 -8.58
N SER A 214 -12.14 -8.74 -9.75
CA SER A 214 -10.88 -9.41 -10.04
C SER A 214 -9.95 -8.48 -10.80
N PHE A 215 -8.70 -8.44 -10.38
CA PHE A 215 -7.63 -7.67 -10.99
C PHE A 215 -6.48 -8.61 -11.32
N VAL A 216 -5.94 -8.53 -12.53
CA VAL A 216 -4.67 -9.18 -12.87
C VAL A 216 -3.55 -8.23 -12.49
N LEU A 217 -2.83 -8.55 -11.40
CA LEU A 217 -1.71 -7.73 -10.93
C LEU A 217 -0.49 -8.02 -11.79
N LYS A 218 -0.15 -7.04 -12.64
CA LYS A 218 0.93 -7.14 -13.62
C LYS A 218 2.30 -6.87 -13.01
N HIS A 219 3.34 -7.24 -13.73
CA HIS A 219 4.70 -6.83 -13.43
C HIS A 219 4.81 -5.29 -13.44
N GLY A 220 5.37 -4.72 -12.37
CA GLY A 220 5.53 -3.27 -12.23
C GLY A 220 4.20 -2.52 -12.04
N SER A 221 3.16 -3.19 -11.52
CA SER A 221 1.85 -2.57 -11.25
C SER A 221 1.69 -2.15 -9.78
N LEU A 222 0.83 -1.16 -9.55
CA LEU A 222 0.42 -0.68 -8.23
C LEU A 222 -1.10 -0.81 -8.07
N LEU A 223 -1.54 -1.51 -7.03
CA LEU A 223 -2.93 -1.54 -6.57
C LEU A 223 -3.03 -0.87 -5.20
N VAL A 224 -3.99 0.03 -5.03
CA VAL A 224 -4.23 0.77 -3.79
C VAL A 224 -5.62 0.48 -3.29
N MET A 225 -5.73 0.09 -2.03
CA MET A 225 -7.01 -0.08 -1.33
C MET A 225 -7.21 1.11 -0.39
N LYS A 226 -8.30 1.86 -0.58
CA LYS A 226 -8.58 3.09 0.16
C LYS A 226 -9.87 3.02 0.98
N GLY A 227 -10.00 3.97 1.90
CA GLY A 227 -11.23 4.19 2.67
C GLY A 227 -11.65 2.97 3.47
N TYR A 228 -12.90 2.54 3.32
CA TYR A 228 -13.47 1.44 4.10
C TYR A 228 -13.23 0.04 3.51
N THR A 229 -12.32 -0.09 2.54
CA THR A 229 -12.11 -1.37 1.82
C THR A 229 -11.78 -2.52 2.78
N GLN A 230 -10.90 -2.32 3.76
CA GLN A 230 -10.56 -3.39 4.72
C GLN A 230 -11.71 -3.74 5.68
N ARG A 231 -12.61 -2.78 5.94
CA ARG A 231 -13.81 -2.99 6.76
C ARG A 231 -14.82 -3.85 6.00
N ASP A 232 -15.13 -3.49 4.75
CA ASP A 232 -16.29 -4.00 4.03
C ASP A 232 -15.96 -5.13 3.05
N TRP A 233 -14.69 -5.28 2.66
CA TRP A 233 -14.26 -6.23 1.63
C TRP A 233 -13.15 -7.16 2.12
N MET A 234 -13.12 -8.37 1.56
CA MET A 234 -12.04 -9.34 1.72
C MET A 234 -11.33 -9.52 0.39
N HIS A 235 -10.04 -9.79 0.44
CA HIS A 235 -9.22 -10.06 -0.73
C HIS A 235 -8.46 -11.38 -0.63
N SER A 236 -8.02 -11.90 -1.78
CA SER A 236 -7.20 -13.12 -1.87
C SER A 236 -6.33 -13.13 -3.12
N VAL A 237 -5.23 -13.89 -3.06
CA VAL A 237 -4.44 -14.29 -4.24
C VAL A 237 -4.54 -15.81 -4.32
N PRO A 238 -5.44 -16.37 -5.15
CA PRO A 238 -5.73 -17.80 -5.18
C PRO A 238 -4.61 -18.61 -5.83
N LYS A 239 -4.62 -19.93 -5.62
CA LYS A 239 -3.76 -20.87 -6.36
C LYS A 239 -4.08 -20.81 -7.86
N ARG A 240 -3.04 -20.90 -8.68
CA ARG A 240 -3.10 -20.90 -10.14
C ARG A 240 -2.01 -21.83 -10.67
N LEU A 241 -2.35 -23.09 -10.98
CA LEU A 241 -1.36 -24.10 -11.36
C LEU A 241 -0.46 -23.67 -12.54
N LYS A 242 -0.99 -22.85 -13.46
CA LYS A 242 -0.25 -22.30 -14.61
C LYS A 242 0.72 -21.14 -14.29
N ALA A 243 0.73 -20.64 -13.05
CA ALA A 243 1.66 -19.59 -12.65
C ALA A 243 2.99 -20.22 -12.22
N GLU A 244 3.88 -20.46 -13.17
CA GLU A 244 5.11 -21.23 -12.93
C GLU A 244 6.29 -20.37 -12.47
N ALA A 245 6.20 -19.05 -12.64
CA ALA A 245 7.27 -18.11 -12.26
C ALA A 245 7.01 -17.42 -10.91
N THR A 246 8.08 -16.90 -10.31
CA THR A 246 8.05 -16.18 -9.04
C THR A 246 7.31 -14.85 -9.17
N ARG A 247 6.46 -14.53 -8.20
CA ARG A 247 5.87 -13.20 -7.97
C ARG A 247 6.35 -12.64 -6.65
N ILE A 248 6.74 -11.37 -6.63
CA ILE A 248 7.04 -10.61 -5.42
C ILE A 248 6.01 -9.51 -5.27
N ASN A 249 5.50 -9.31 -4.06
CA ASN A 249 4.50 -8.29 -3.74
C ASN A 249 4.91 -7.50 -2.50
N LEU A 250 4.86 -6.19 -2.59
CA LEU A 250 5.21 -5.25 -1.53
C LEU A 250 3.93 -4.59 -1.07
N THR A 251 3.52 -4.83 0.17
CA THR A 251 2.32 -4.22 0.76
C THR A 251 2.73 -3.16 1.78
N PHE A 252 2.62 -1.90 1.38
CA PHE A 252 2.91 -0.72 2.19
C PHE A 252 1.73 -0.35 3.08
N ARG A 253 2.02 -0.04 4.35
CA ARG A 253 1.04 0.20 5.40
C ARG A 253 1.50 1.32 6.35
N HIS A 254 0.54 1.91 7.03
CA HIS A 254 0.78 2.86 8.11
C HIS A 254 0.31 2.27 9.45
N VAL A 255 1.25 1.84 10.28
CA VAL A 255 0.98 1.38 11.64
C VAL A 255 0.81 2.58 12.57
N SER A 256 -0.30 2.64 13.30
CA SER A 256 -0.56 3.70 14.28
C SER A 256 0.15 3.40 15.61
N ARG A 257 0.90 4.38 16.14
CA ARG A 257 1.58 4.26 17.45
C ARG A 257 0.60 4.16 18.62
N TYR A 258 -0.62 4.66 18.48
CA TYR A 258 -1.54 4.89 19.60
C TYR A 258 -2.09 3.63 20.27
N ILE A 259 -1.94 2.45 19.66
CA ILE A 259 -2.53 1.21 20.19
C ILE A 259 -1.54 0.42 21.07
N LEU A 260 -0.24 0.68 20.99
CA LEU A 260 0.74 0.07 21.90
C LEU A 260 0.60 0.58 23.34
N ASN A 261 0.12 1.81 23.56
CA ASN A 261 -0.05 2.38 24.91
C ASN A 261 -1.40 2.06 25.58
N MET A 262 -2.42 1.63 24.83
CA MET A 262 -3.73 1.30 25.42
C MET A 262 -3.75 -0.04 26.19
N THR A 263 -2.71 -0.88 26.05
CA THR A 263 -2.66 -2.20 26.73
C THR A 263 -1.93 -2.13 28.08
N LEU A 264 -1.28 -1.01 28.43
CA LEU A 264 -0.46 -0.88 29.65
C LEU A 264 -1.07 -0.03 30.77
N HIS A 265 -2.31 0.48 30.61
CA HIS A 265 -2.95 1.32 31.65
C HIS A 265 -4.25 0.76 32.24
N CYS A 266 -4.56 -0.52 32.05
CA CYS A 266 -5.73 -1.13 32.69
C CYS A 266 -5.34 -2.23 33.67
N PHE A 267 -4.43 -1.94 34.61
CA PHE A 267 -4.36 -2.63 35.90
C PHE A 267 -3.57 -1.78 36.91
N ARG A 268 -4.27 -0.87 37.59
CA ARG A 268 -4.10 -0.58 39.03
C ARG A 268 -5.13 0.48 39.45
N GLY A 269 -6.04 0.08 40.33
CA GLY A 269 -6.94 0.98 41.06
C GLY A 269 -8.29 1.16 40.40
N GLY A 270 -9.32 0.57 40.99
CA GLY A 270 -10.70 0.80 40.57
C GLY A 270 -11.11 2.24 40.80
N PHE A 271 -11.69 2.87 39.79
CA PHE A 271 -12.80 3.82 39.89
C PHE A 271 -13.35 4.01 38.47
N LEU A 272 -14.63 3.71 38.27
CA LEU A 272 -15.34 4.06 37.04
C LEU A 272 -15.36 5.59 36.91
N THR A 273 -14.70 6.14 35.90
CA THR A 273 -15.07 7.46 35.39
C THR A 273 -15.31 7.39 33.89
N ARG A 274 -16.49 7.90 33.54
CA ARG A 274 -17.10 7.97 32.21
C ARG A 274 -16.25 8.92 31.36
N LEU A 275 -15.49 8.42 30.39
CA LEU A 275 -14.73 9.27 29.47
C LEU A 275 -15.70 9.83 28.41
N TRP A 276 -16.05 11.10 28.55
CA TRP A 276 -16.77 11.86 27.54
C TRP A 276 -15.82 12.16 26.36
N MET A 277 -16.25 11.81 25.14
CA MET A 277 -15.66 12.36 23.92
C MET A 277 -16.01 13.85 23.83
N LEU A 278 -15.01 14.73 23.72
CA LEU A 278 -15.21 16.10 23.26
C LEU A 278 -14.55 16.27 21.88
N PRO A 279 -15.22 16.91 20.91
CA PRO A 279 -14.68 17.14 19.59
C PRO A 279 -13.70 18.32 19.57
N LEU A 280 -12.79 18.24 18.61
CA LEU A 280 -11.76 19.21 18.23
C LEU A 280 -12.24 20.67 18.28
N ARG A 281 -11.46 21.55 18.93
CA ARG A 281 -11.47 22.99 18.65
C ARG A 281 -10.11 23.40 18.11
N ASN A 282 -10.18 24.10 16.98
CA ASN A 282 -9.10 24.78 16.27
C ASN A 282 -8.25 25.62 17.23
N TRP A 283 -6.94 25.55 17.06
CA TRP A 283 -5.99 26.50 17.65
C TRP A 283 -5.59 27.48 16.55
N ASP A 284 -6.00 28.74 16.71
CA ASP A 284 -5.33 29.88 16.10
C ASP A 284 -4.06 30.19 16.92
N CYS A 285 -2.93 30.35 16.24
CA CYS A 285 -1.67 30.80 16.83
C CYS A 285 -1.70 32.31 17.11
N PRO A 286 -1.07 32.79 18.19
CA PRO A 286 -0.58 34.16 18.26
C PRO A 286 0.67 34.38 17.40
#